data_AF-A0A9E1SUS6-F1
#
_entry.id   AF-A0A9E1SUS6-F1
#
_cell.length_a   1.000
_cell.length_b   1.000
_cell.length_c   1.000
_cell.angle_alpha   90.00
_cell.angle_beta   90.00
_cell.angle_gamma   90.00
#
_symmetry.space_group_name_H-M   'P 1'
#
loop_
_entity.id
_entity.type
_entity.pdbx_description
1 polymer ?
#
loop_
_entity_poly.entity_id
_entity_poly.type
_entity_poly.pdbx_seq_one_letter_code
_entity_poly.pdbx_strand_id
1 'polypeptide(L)'
;MKITDALLGEHGLFYALFEQIEQSIAGTGEDLPALTRALAGLLGSHATLEEEHLFPSLQPQVGEMGPLAVMEMEHRQIEELLGSILSTTDLNTMKGETRALLDITTEHFAKEEGVLFHMAEQFLDESLLHQLGDAWSKARGVNLDAMGCAA
;
A
#
# COMPACT_ATOMS: atom_id res chain seq x y z
N MET A 1 -6.06 -7.49 15.88
CA MET A 1 -5.15 -6.51 15.24
C MET A 1 -6.03 -5.55 14.47
N LYS A 2 -5.74 -4.24 14.50
CA LYS A 2 -6.52 -3.27 13.72
C LYS A 2 -6.08 -3.29 12.26
N ILE A 3 -6.97 -2.91 11.34
CA ILE A 3 -6.59 -2.78 9.91
C ILE A 3 -5.44 -1.79 9.70
N THR A 4 -5.40 -0.71 10.48
CA THR A 4 -4.33 0.30 10.48
C THR A 4 -2.98 -0.29 10.88
N ASP A 5 -2.93 -1.16 11.90
CA ASP A 5 -1.71 -1.91 12.25
C ASP A 5 -1.25 -2.81 11.09
N ALA A 6 -2.21 -3.46 10.42
CA ALA A 6 -1.95 -4.38 9.33
C ALA A 6 -1.35 -3.68 8.10
N LEU A 7 -1.99 -2.59 7.66
CA LEU A 7 -1.56 -1.79 6.52
C LEU A 7 -0.21 -1.12 6.78
N LEU A 8 0.01 -0.59 8.00
CA LEU A 8 1.33 -0.09 8.41
C LEU A 8 2.40 -1.19 8.37
N GLY A 9 2.05 -2.43 8.73
CA GLY A 9 2.91 -3.59 8.55
C GLY A 9 3.27 -3.86 7.09
N GLU A 10 2.31 -3.70 6.17
CA GLU A 10 2.57 -3.81 4.73
C GLU A 10 3.50 -2.70 4.23
N HIS A 11 3.36 -1.45 4.71
CA HIS A 11 4.28 -0.35 4.39
C HIS A 11 5.71 -0.68 4.79
N GLY A 12 5.92 -1.29 5.95
CA GLY A 12 7.22 -1.80 6.37
C GLY A 12 7.85 -2.76 5.36
N LEU A 13 7.05 -3.67 4.77
CA LEU A 13 7.51 -4.56 3.70
C LEU A 13 7.83 -3.79 2.42
N PHE A 14 6.99 -2.83 2.03
CA PHE A 14 7.23 -2.01 0.86
C PHE A 14 8.51 -1.19 0.97
N TYR A 15 8.79 -0.58 2.12
CA TYR A 15 10.05 0.15 2.34
C TYR A 15 11.28 -0.74 2.17
N ALA A 16 11.23 -1.99 2.66
CA ALA A 16 12.31 -2.95 2.45
C ALA A 16 12.46 -3.34 0.96
N LEU A 17 11.36 -3.45 0.22
CA LEU A 17 11.38 -3.70 -1.22
C LEU A 17 11.90 -2.48 -2.01
N PHE A 18 11.56 -1.26 -1.60
CA PHE A 18 12.04 -0.02 -2.21
C PHE A 18 13.58 0.06 -2.12
N GLU A 19 14.15 -0.27 -0.95
CA GLU A 19 15.61 -0.31 -0.79
C GLU A 19 16.27 -1.29 -1.78
N GLN A 20 15.69 -2.49 -1.97
CA GLN A 20 16.21 -3.46 -2.94
C GLN A 20 16.09 -2.96 -4.38
N ILE A 21 15.00 -2.29 -4.71
CA ILE A 21 14.78 -1.68 -6.03
C ILE A 21 15.80 -0.57 -6.27
N GLU A 22 16.06 0.30 -5.30
CA GLU A 22 17.07 1.35 -5.41
C GLU A 22 18.47 0.77 -5.66
N GLN A 23 18.84 -0.30 -4.94
CA GLN A 23 20.10 -1.01 -5.16
C GLN A 23 20.18 -1.61 -6.58
N SER A 24 19.08 -2.20 -7.07
CA SER A 24 18.99 -2.72 -8.44
C SER A 24 19.15 -1.61 -9.48
N ILE A 25 18.50 -0.47 -9.27
CA ILE A 25 18.63 0.73 -10.12
C ILE A 25 20.07 1.22 -10.16
N ALA A 26 20.77 1.24 -9.01
CA ALA A 26 22.19 1.58 -8.87
C ALA A 26 23.15 0.52 -9.46
N GLY A 27 22.64 -0.65 -9.84
CA GLY A 27 23.41 -1.74 -10.45
C GLY A 27 24.09 -2.68 -9.46
N THR A 28 23.69 -2.66 -8.17
CA THR A 28 24.29 -3.46 -7.10
C THR A 28 23.30 -4.40 -6.42
N GLY A 29 22.19 -4.76 -7.08
CA GLY A 29 21.11 -5.56 -6.50
C GLY A 29 20.57 -6.66 -7.42
N GLU A 30 19.40 -7.18 -7.07
CA GLU A 30 18.67 -8.19 -7.85
C GLU A 30 18.12 -7.63 -9.18
N ASP A 31 17.43 -8.48 -9.94
CA ASP A 31 16.87 -8.13 -11.25
C ASP A 31 15.73 -7.09 -11.13
N LEU A 32 15.93 -5.89 -11.68
CA LEU A 32 14.95 -4.80 -11.62
C LEU A 32 13.57 -5.21 -12.17
N PRO A 33 13.46 -5.83 -13.37
CA PRO A 33 12.18 -6.32 -13.89
C PRO A 33 11.45 -7.33 -12.99
N ALA A 34 12.17 -8.16 -12.24
CA ALA A 34 11.55 -9.08 -11.28
C ALA A 34 10.99 -8.32 -10.07
N LEU A 35 11.80 -7.42 -9.50
CA LEU A 35 11.40 -6.61 -8.34
C LEU A 35 10.21 -5.69 -8.66
N THR A 36 10.20 -5.03 -9.82
CA THR A 36 9.10 -4.14 -10.22
C THR A 36 7.80 -4.91 -10.49
N ARG A 37 7.88 -6.13 -11.03
CA ARG A 37 6.70 -7.02 -11.17
C ARG A 37 6.14 -7.45 -9.82
N ALA A 38 7.00 -7.79 -8.87
CA ALA A 38 6.57 -8.11 -7.51
C ALA A 38 5.91 -6.89 -6.87
N LEU A 39 6.54 -5.71 -6.97
CA LEU A 39 6.01 -4.47 -6.43
C LEU A 39 4.63 -4.14 -7.02
N ALA A 40 4.46 -4.28 -8.34
CA ALA A 40 3.18 -4.01 -9.01
C ALA A 40 2.03 -4.83 -8.44
N GLY A 41 2.24 -6.15 -8.27
CA GLY A 41 1.23 -7.03 -7.72
C GLY A 41 0.91 -6.71 -6.25
N LEU A 42 1.93 -6.38 -5.46
CA LEU A 42 1.77 -6.05 -4.05
C LEU A 42 1.04 -4.71 -3.86
N LEU A 43 1.44 -3.64 -4.57
CA LEU A 43 0.80 -2.33 -4.47
C LEU A 43 -0.67 -2.36 -4.94
N GLY A 44 -0.95 -3.01 -6.07
CA GLY A 44 -2.35 -3.13 -6.53
C GLY A 44 -3.22 -3.88 -5.53
N SER A 45 -2.69 -4.94 -4.91
CA SER A 45 -3.40 -5.68 -3.88
C SER A 45 -3.51 -4.93 -2.55
N HIS A 46 -2.60 -4.02 -2.25
CA HIS A 46 -2.67 -3.12 -1.10
C HIS A 46 -3.79 -2.08 -1.29
N ALA A 47 -3.72 -1.31 -2.37
CA ALA A 47 -4.72 -0.30 -2.72
C ALA A 47 -6.15 -0.88 -2.77
N THR A 48 -6.31 -2.11 -3.30
CA THR A 48 -7.61 -2.81 -3.32
C THR A 48 -8.18 -3.00 -1.90
N LEU A 49 -7.35 -3.38 -0.92
CA LEU A 49 -7.85 -3.58 0.46
C LEU A 49 -8.27 -2.26 1.10
N GLU A 50 -7.57 -1.18 0.78
CA GLU A 50 -7.91 0.14 1.28
C GLU A 50 -9.24 0.62 0.69
N GLU A 51 -9.39 0.52 -0.63
CA GLU A 51 -10.59 0.94 -1.36
C GLU A 51 -11.82 0.07 -1.07
N GLU A 52 -11.65 -1.24 -0.87
CA GLU A 52 -12.77 -2.15 -0.60
C GLU A 52 -13.15 -2.25 0.89
N HIS A 53 -12.27 -1.83 1.82
CA HIS A 53 -12.51 -2.00 3.26
C HIS A 53 -12.38 -0.71 4.06
N LEU A 54 -11.23 -0.04 4.02
CA LEU A 54 -10.97 1.11 4.88
C LEU A 54 -11.72 2.36 4.39
N PHE A 55 -11.60 2.71 3.11
CA PHE A 55 -12.14 3.94 2.54
C PHE A 55 -13.66 4.01 2.65
N PRO A 56 -14.44 2.95 2.37
CA PRO A 56 -15.89 2.98 2.51
C PRO A 56 -16.35 3.27 3.95
N SER A 57 -15.57 2.83 4.94
CA SER A 57 -15.85 3.08 6.36
C SER A 57 -15.53 4.52 6.77
N LEU A 58 -14.51 5.12 6.16
CA LEU A 58 -14.09 6.52 6.41
C LEU A 58 -14.91 7.55 5.64
N GLN A 59 -15.42 7.21 4.46
CA GLN A 59 -16.10 8.12 3.53
C GLN A 59 -17.21 8.98 4.19
N PRO A 60 -18.07 8.44 5.08
CA PRO A 60 -19.11 9.23 5.74
C PRO A 60 -18.58 10.33 6.66
N GLN A 61 -17.34 10.19 7.15
CA GLN A 61 -16.74 11.10 8.14
C GLN A 61 -15.95 12.23 7.47
N VAL A 62 -15.42 11.98 6.27
CA VAL A 62 -14.48 12.89 5.59
C VAL A 62 -15.08 13.61 4.38
N GLY A 63 -16.21 13.13 3.85
CA GLY A 63 -16.91 13.72 2.70
C GLY A 63 -16.27 13.40 1.34
N GLU A 64 -17.06 13.53 0.27
CA GLU A 64 -16.69 13.10 -1.10
C GLU A 64 -15.51 13.87 -1.71
N MET A 65 -15.29 15.13 -1.30
CA MET A 65 -14.17 15.97 -1.75
C MET A 65 -13.04 16.02 -0.71
N GLY A 66 -13.01 15.06 0.22
CA GLY A 66 -12.05 14.98 1.32
C GLY A 66 -10.73 14.30 0.94
N PRO A 67 -9.88 13.97 1.94
CA PRO A 67 -8.59 13.31 1.74
C PRO A 67 -8.64 12.04 0.87
N LEU A 68 -9.73 11.27 0.94
CA LEU A 68 -9.90 10.04 0.15
C LEU A 68 -9.87 10.29 -1.36
N ALA A 69 -10.39 11.42 -1.86
CA ALA A 69 -10.34 11.74 -3.28
C ALA A 69 -8.89 11.94 -3.78
N VAL A 70 -8.02 12.44 -2.91
CA VAL A 70 -6.57 12.57 -3.21
C VAL A 70 -5.91 11.19 -3.21
N MET A 71 -6.27 10.33 -2.26
CA MET A 71 -5.75 8.96 -2.18
C MET A 71 -6.09 8.15 -3.44
N GLU A 72 -7.36 8.13 -3.84
CA GLU A 72 -7.80 7.44 -5.05
C GLU A 72 -7.17 8.02 -6.32
N MET A 73 -6.93 9.34 -6.37
CA MET A 73 -6.22 9.97 -7.49
C MET A 73 -4.79 9.44 -7.60
N GLU A 74 -4.09 9.32 -6.48
CA GLU A 74 -2.72 8.82 -6.47
C GLU A 74 -2.62 7.32 -6.69
N HIS A 75 -3.59 6.52 -6.21
CA HIS A 75 -3.71 5.11 -6.60
C HIS A 75 -3.75 4.96 -8.13
N ARG A 76 -4.53 5.79 -8.82
CA ARG A 76 -4.57 5.79 -10.30
C ARG A 76 -3.23 6.19 -10.92
N GLN A 77 -2.54 7.19 -10.36
CA GLN A 77 -1.21 7.60 -10.86
C GLN A 77 -0.16 6.50 -10.66
N ILE A 78 -0.20 5.82 -9.51
CA ILE A 78 0.64 4.67 -9.20
C ILE A 78 0.33 3.52 -10.18
N GLU A 79 -0.94 3.20 -10.41
CA GLU A 79 -1.37 2.17 -11.37
C GLU A 79 -0.89 2.47 -12.80
N GLU A 80 -1.01 3.72 -13.24
CA GLU A 80 -0.53 4.17 -14.57
C GLU A 80 0.99 3.99 -14.72
N LEU A 81 1.77 4.39 -13.71
CA LEU A 81 3.22 4.19 -13.70
C LEU A 81 3.59 2.71 -13.73
N LEU A 82 2.92 1.89 -12.92
CA LEU A 82 3.10 0.43 -12.92
C LEU A 82 2.81 -0.16 -14.31
N GLY A 83 1.72 0.25 -14.95
CA GLY A 83 1.37 -0.17 -16.30
C GLY A 83 2.46 0.16 -17.33
N SER A 84 3.04 1.37 -17.24
CA SER A 84 4.15 1.79 -18.10
C SER A 84 5.41 0.95 -17.86
N ILE A 85 5.80 0.79 -16.59
CA ILE A 85 6.97 0.00 -16.17
C ILE A 85 6.86 -1.45 -16.63
N LEU A 86 5.68 -2.06 -16.52
CA LEU A 86 5.44 -3.44 -16.93
C LEU A 86 5.41 -3.64 -18.45
N SER A 87 5.16 -2.58 -19.20
CA SER A 87 5.06 -2.62 -20.67
C SER A 87 6.38 -2.26 -21.37
N THR A 88 7.29 -1.57 -20.68
CA THR A 88 8.57 -1.16 -21.28
C THR A 88 9.59 -2.30 -21.35
N THR A 89 10.39 -2.29 -22.41
CA THR A 89 11.57 -3.18 -22.57
C THR A 89 12.89 -2.41 -22.50
N ASP A 90 12.83 -1.08 -22.46
CA ASP A 90 14.01 -0.24 -22.29
C ASP A 90 14.35 -0.08 -20.81
N LEU A 91 15.53 -0.55 -20.43
CA LEU A 91 15.96 -0.58 -19.03
C LEU A 91 16.18 0.84 -18.46
N ASN A 92 16.56 1.82 -19.27
CA ASN A 92 16.76 3.18 -18.78
C ASN A 92 15.41 3.87 -18.49
N THR A 93 14.43 3.70 -19.37
CA THR A 93 13.05 4.10 -19.14
C THR A 93 12.50 3.43 -17.89
N MET A 94 12.63 2.10 -17.78
CA MET A 94 12.19 1.35 -16.60
C MET A 94 12.80 1.92 -15.31
N LYS A 95 14.11 2.19 -15.29
CA LYS A 95 14.80 2.81 -14.15
C LYS A 95 14.29 4.22 -13.84
N GLY A 96 13.94 5.00 -14.84
CA GLY A 96 13.40 6.36 -14.67
C GLY A 96 12.00 6.34 -14.06
N GLU A 97 11.11 5.56 -14.66
CA GLU A 97 9.72 5.42 -14.21
C GLU A 97 9.63 4.74 -12.83
N THR A 98 10.49 3.74 -12.57
CA THR A 98 10.53 3.10 -11.25
C THR A 98 10.93 4.10 -10.17
N ARG A 99 11.87 5.03 -10.42
CA ARG A 99 12.18 6.09 -9.44
C ARG A 99 10.96 6.98 -9.19
N ALA A 100 10.29 7.42 -10.25
CA ALA A 100 9.09 8.24 -10.12
C ALA A 100 7.97 7.52 -9.34
N LEU A 101 7.83 6.21 -9.54
CA LEU A 101 6.93 5.35 -8.77
C LEU A 101 7.32 5.32 -7.28
N LEU A 102 8.59 5.08 -6.96
CA LEU A 102 9.05 5.07 -5.56
C LEU A 102 8.79 6.42 -4.87
N ASP A 103 9.04 7.53 -5.57
CA ASP A 103 8.83 8.88 -5.04
C ASP A 103 7.34 9.10 -4.69
N ILE A 104 6.42 8.89 -5.65
CA ILE A 104 4.99 9.10 -5.41
C ILE A 104 4.42 8.14 -4.36
N THR A 105 4.81 6.85 -4.38
CA THR A 105 4.31 5.89 -3.39
C THR A 105 4.83 6.21 -1.98
N THR A 106 6.05 6.74 -1.85
CA THR A 106 6.57 7.19 -0.55
C THR A 106 5.78 8.39 -0.02
N GLU A 107 5.46 9.37 -0.87
CA GLU A 107 4.62 10.51 -0.49
C GLU A 107 3.19 10.08 -0.14
N HIS A 108 2.66 9.10 -0.86
CA HIS A 108 1.36 8.50 -0.63
C HIS A 108 1.27 7.86 0.76
N PHE A 109 2.19 6.94 1.06
CA PHE A 109 2.26 6.27 2.36
C PHE A 109 2.44 7.26 3.52
N ALA A 110 3.23 8.32 3.33
CA ALA A 110 3.39 9.36 4.36
C ALA A 110 2.06 10.04 4.74
N LYS A 111 1.13 10.18 3.79
CA LYS A 111 -0.21 10.74 4.06
C LYS A 111 -1.13 9.71 4.68
N GLU A 112 -1.00 8.44 4.32
CA GLU A 112 -1.76 7.38 4.99
C GLU A 112 -1.38 7.27 6.45
N GLU A 113 -0.09 7.09 6.71
CA GLU A 113 0.44 6.92 8.05
C GLU A 113 0.23 8.16 8.91
N GLY A 114 0.50 9.34 8.34
CA GLY A 114 0.47 10.62 9.07
C GLY A 114 -0.92 11.23 9.22
N VAL A 115 -1.86 10.88 8.34
CA VAL A 115 -3.19 11.51 8.29
C VAL A 115 -4.29 10.47 8.28
N LEU A 116 -4.33 9.59 7.27
CA LEU A 116 -5.51 8.76 7.03
C LEU A 116 -5.73 7.69 8.12
N PHE A 117 -4.68 6.97 8.51
CA PHE A 117 -4.76 5.96 9.56
C PHE A 117 -5.05 6.62 10.92
N HIS A 118 -4.52 7.81 11.18
CA HIS A 118 -4.89 8.57 12.37
C HIS A 118 -6.37 8.97 12.37
N MET A 119 -6.91 9.40 11.24
CA MET A 119 -8.33 9.69 11.08
C MET A 119 -9.19 8.42 11.27
N ALA A 120 -8.74 7.27 10.79
CA ALA A 120 -9.41 5.99 11.01
C ALA A 120 -9.50 5.65 12.50
N GLU A 121 -8.39 5.76 13.23
CA GLU A 121 -8.35 5.55 14.68
C GLU A 121 -9.20 6.56 15.47
N GLN A 122 -9.38 7.78 14.94
CA GLN A 122 -10.16 8.81 15.61
C GLN A 122 -11.67 8.68 15.36
N PHE A 123 -12.07 8.30 14.14
CA PHE A 123 -13.48 8.34 13.73
C PHE A 123 -14.18 6.99 13.72
N LEU A 124 -13.43 5.89 13.64
CA LEU A 124 -14.01 4.55 13.62
C LEU A 124 -13.88 3.91 15.00
N ASP A 125 -14.93 3.23 15.43
CA ASP A 125 -14.91 2.48 16.69
C ASP A 125 -13.88 1.35 16.62
N GLU A 126 -13.21 1.08 17.74
CA GLU A 126 -12.18 0.04 17.83
C GLU A 126 -12.66 -1.34 17.37
N SER A 127 -13.91 -1.71 17.67
CA SER A 127 -14.51 -2.96 17.19
C SER A 127 -14.58 -3.01 15.65
N LEU A 128 -14.86 -1.90 14.99
CA LEU A 128 -14.91 -1.85 13.52
C LEU A 128 -13.50 -1.99 12.94
N LEU A 129 -12.51 -1.29 13.52
CA LEU A 129 -11.11 -1.41 13.10
C LEU A 129 -10.58 -2.85 13.19
N HIS A 130 -11.00 -3.60 14.22
CA HIS A 130 -10.68 -5.03 14.35
C HIS A 130 -11.41 -5.88 13.30
N GLN A 131 -12.70 -5.64 13.05
CA GLN A 131 -13.44 -6.36 12.01
C GLN A 131 -12.84 -6.14 10.61
N LEU A 132 -12.41 -4.92 10.30
CA LEU A 132 -11.68 -4.62 9.07
C LEU A 132 -10.32 -5.33 9.03
N GLY A 133 -9.63 -5.44 10.17
CA GLY A 133 -8.40 -6.23 10.32
C GLY A 133 -8.62 -7.73 10.05
N ASP A 134 -9.74 -8.29 10.49
CA ASP A 134 -10.11 -9.68 10.19
C ASP A 134 -10.44 -9.88 8.70
N ALA A 135 -11.07 -8.89 8.06
CA ALA A 135 -11.32 -8.89 6.61
C ALA A 135 -9.99 -8.87 5.83
N TRP A 136 -9.07 -7.98 6.21
CA TRP A 136 -7.70 -7.95 5.69
C TRP A 136 -7.00 -9.31 5.87
N SER A 137 -7.09 -9.90 7.07
CA SER A 137 -6.47 -11.19 7.38
C SER A 137 -6.95 -12.30 6.46
N LYS A 138 -8.27 -12.36 6.24
CA LYS A 138 -8.90 -13.31 5.33
C LYS A 138 -8.43 -13.09 3.89
N ALA A 139 -8.36 -11.83 3.44
CA ALA A 139 -7.92 -11.50 2.09
C ALA A 139 -6.44 -11.86 1.84
N ARG A 140 -5.58 -11.70 2.86
CA ARG A 140 -4.17 -12.10 2.83
C ARG A 140 -3.93 -13.59 3.13
N GLY A 141 -4.98 -14.34 3.46
CA GLY A 141 -4.87 -15.77 3.81
C GLY A 141 -4.07 -16.04 5.09
N VAL A 142 -3.95 -15.04 5.97
CA VAL A 142 -3.33 -15.17 7.29
C VAL A 142 -4.39 -15.47 8.34
N ASN A 143 -3.99 -16.14 9.43
CA ASN A 143 -4.89 -16.51 10.52
C ASN A 143 -4.45 -15.80 11.80
N LEU A 144 -5.21 -14.77 12.21
CA LEU A 144 -4.95 -14.02 13.44
C LEU A 144 -5.37 -14.78 14.71
N ASP A 145 -6.34 -15.71 14.62
CA ASP A 145 -6.81 -16.51 15.75
C ASP A 145 -5.79 -17.58 16.19
N ALA A 146 -4.95 -18.04 15.26
CA ALA A 146 -3.89 -19.01 15.54
C ALA A 146 -2.73 -18.43 16.39
N MET A 147 -2.67 -17.10 16.55
CA MET A 147 -1.66 -16.41 17.35
C MET A 147 -2.13 -16.08 18.77
N GLY A 148 -3.32 -16.53 19.18
CA GLY A 148 -3.74 -16.51 20.57
C GLY A 148 -2.79 -17.38 21.40
N CYS A 149 -1.82 -16.74 22.07
CA CYS A 149 -1.00 -17.38 23.09
C CYS A 149 -1.90 -18.20 24.01
N ALA A 150 -1.58 -19.49 24.13
CA ALA A 150 -2.04 -20.31 25.24
C ALA A 150 -1.83 -19.53 26.54
N ALA A 151 -2.93 -19.28 27.26
CA ALA A 151 -2.90 -18.74 28.61
C ALA A 151 -2.23 -19.72 29.59
#